data_AF-A0A504U863-F1
#
_entry.id   AF-A0A504U863-F1
#
_cell.length_a   1.000
_cell.length_b   1.000
_cell.length_c   1.000
_cell.angle_alpha   90.00
_cell.angle_beta   90.00
_cell.angle_gamma   90.00
#
_symmetry.space_group_name_H-M   'P 1'
#
loop_
_entity.id
_entity.type
_entity.pdbx_description
1 polymer ?
#
loop_
_entity_poly.entity_id
_entity_poly.type
_entity_poly.pdbx_seq_one_letter_code
_entity_poly.pdbx_strand_id
1 'polypeptide(L)'
;MIRIINGARRQQFPADIDAMHRLRKRVFHDLLGWDVQVRDSWEIDDYDRANPLYVLSYSEVGALRGALRLLPTLGPNMLDDTFPQLLGRGPQIRSAAIWESSRFCIDPQISQDRGSNQVTIAAAELMCGVGELGIASGLSHIVTVTDVFLERMFKRMGCPGERIADPQRIGSVQAVAVSWEISQDLLDRMKAVAAIAGSVLEQPMTLASARAA
;
A
#
# COMPACT_ATOMS: atom_id res chain seq x y z
N MET A 1 -14.22 2.58 -3.43
CA MET A 1 -13.93 1.75 -4.62
C MET A 1 -12.43 1.75 -4.87
N ILE A 2 -11.86 0.59 -5.20
CA ILE A 2 -10.43 0.42 -5.46
C ILE A 2 -10.17 0.25 -6.95
N ARG A 3 -9.31 1.10 -7.50
CA ARG A 3 -8.79 1.01 -8.86
C ARG A 3 -7.35 0.54 -8.82
N ILE A 4 -7.02 -0.43 -9.66
CA ILE A 4 -5.65 -0.94 -9.80
C ILE A 4 -5.09 -0.51 -11.15
N ILE A 5 -3.95 0.18 -11.13
CA ILE A 5 -3.27 0.67 -12.33
C ILE A 5 -1.91 0.01 -12.42
N ASN A 6 -1.69 -0.69 -13.53
CA ASN A 6 -0.39 -1.24 -13.86
C ASN A 6 0.55 -0.13 -14.37
N GLY A 7 1.76 -0.05 -13.82
CA GLY A 7 2.77 0.94 -14.17
C GLY A 7 3.12 0.99 -15.65
N ALA A 8 3.00 -0.12 -16.38
CA ALA A 8 3.22 -0.22 -17.82
C ALA A 8 2.10 0.45 -18.62
N ARG A 9 0.91 0.59 -18.03
CA ARG A 9 -0.26 1.24 -18.63
C ARG A 9 -0.53 2.62 -18.05
N ARG A 10 0.36 3.17 -17.23
CA ARG A 10 0.18 4.48 -16.56
C ARG A 10 -0.19 5.63 -17.51
N GLN A 11 0.28 5.58 -18.76
CA GLN A 11 -0.02 6.59 -19.79
C GLN A 11 -1.50 6.60 -20.21
N GLN A 12 -2.25 5.52 -19.94
CA GLN A 12 -3.69 5.44 -20.19
C GLN A 12 -4.50 6.11 -19.06
N PHE A 13 -3.87 6.40 -17.92
CA PHE A 13 -4.49 6.97 -16.73
C PHE A 13 -3.72 8.21 -16.23
N PRO A 14 -3.45 9.21 -17.09
CA PRO A 14 -2.57 10.33 -16.73
C PRO A 14 -3.12 11.14 -15.54
N ALA A 15 -4.45 11.30 -15.43
CA ALA A 15 -5.09 12.02 -14.34
C ALA A 15 -4.96 11.28 -12.99
N ASP A 16 -5.18 9.97 -12.96
CA ASP A 16 -5.03 9.14 -11.76
C ASP A 16 -3.58 9.17 -11.25
N ILE A 17 -2.62 9.07 -12.16
CA ILE A 17 -1.19 9.04 -11.84
C ILE A 17 -0.72 10.40 -11.31
N ASP A 18 -1.11 11.50 -11.93
CA ASP A 18 -0.84 12.85 -11.42
C ASP A 18 -1.44 13.06 -10.03
N ALA A 19 -2.72 12.71 -9.85
CA ALA A 19 -3.42 12.84 -8.57
C ALA A 19 -2.74 12.02 -7.45
N MET A 20 -2.32 10.79 -7.76
CA MET A 20 -1.63 9.90 -6.83
C MET A 20 -0.26 10.46 -6.41
N HIS A 21 0.58 10.91 -7.35
CA HIS A 21 1.89 11.48 -7.00
C HIS A 21 1.78 12.80 -6.22
N ARG A 22 0.77 13.62 -6.51
CA ARG A 22 0.46 14.82 -5.70
C ARG A 22 -0.01 14.46 -4.30
N LEU A 23 -0.86 13.44 -4.16
CA LEU A 23 -1.31 12.94 -2.86
C LEU A 23 -0.11 12.46 -2.02
N ARG A 24 0.78 11.68 -2.62
CA ARG A 24 2.00 11.21 -1.97
C ARG A 24 2.87 12.37 -1.48
N LYS A 25 3.07 13.42 -2.28
CA LYS A 25 3.78 14.63 -1.84
C LYS A 25 3.12 15.28 -0.63
N ARG A 26 1.80 15.48 -0.68
CA ARG A 26 1.05 16.08 0.44
C ARG A 26 1.22 15.30 1.74
N VAL A 27 1.23 13.97 1.66
CA VAL A 27 1.35 13.11 2.84
C VAL A 27 2.80 12.98 3.30
N PHE A 28 3.70 12.49 2.45
CA PHE A 28 5.05 12.13 2.86
C PHE A 28 5.96 13.34 3.06
N HIS A 29 5.89 14.33 2.17
CA HIS A 29 6.72 15.53 2.26
C HIS A 29 6.05 16.60 3.11
N ASP A 30 4.86 17.07 2.71
CA ASP A 30 4.27 18.27 3.32
C ASP A 30 3.75 18.03 4.75
N LEU A 31 3.11 16.88 5.01
CA LEU A 31 2.52 16.54 6.32
C LEU A 31 3.51 15.84 7.26
N LEU A 32 4.19 14.79 6.79
CA LEU A 32 5.07 13.96 7.62
C LEU A 32 6.51 14.49 7.70
N GLY A 33 6.91 15.39 6.81
CA GLY A 33 8.25 15.96 6.79
C GLY A 33 9.36 14.93 6.52
N TRP A 34 9.04 13.83 5.82
CA TRP A 34 10.03 12.83 5.47
C TRP A 34 10.98 13.35 4.39
N ASP A 35 12.23 12.87 4.44
CA ASP A 35 13.23 13.14 3.41
C ASP A 35 12.97 12.23 2.19
N VAL A 36 12.07 12.69 1.32
CA VAL A 36 11.62 11.99 0.10
C VAL A 36 11.95 12.79 -1.14
N GLN A 37 12.12 12.10 -2.27
CA GLN A 37 12.37 12.75 -3.55
C GLN A 37 11.10 13.42 -4.07
N VAL A 38 11.16 14.74 -4.24
CA VAL A 38 10.10 15.53 -4.87
C VAL A 38 10.60 16.10 -6.19
N ARG A 39 9.82 15.93 -7.26
CA ARG A 39 10.02 16.55 -8.56
C ARG A 39 8.79 17.39 -8.88
N ASP A 40 8.95 18.71 -8.88
CA ASP A 40 7.86 19.68 -9.00
C ASP A 40 6.73 19.42 -7.98
N SER A 41 5.57 18.96 -8.45
CA SER A 41 4.39 18.68 -7.63
C SER A 41 4.28 17.20 -7.19
N TRP A 42 5.26 16.37 -7.53
CA TRP A 42 5.17 14.91 -7.38
C TRP A 42 6.20 14.39 -6.39
N GLU A 43 5.75 13.54 -5.46
CA GLU A 43 6.67 12.62 -4.79
C GLU A 43 6.79 11.37 -5.66
N ILE A 44 8.01 11.10 -6.12
CA ILE A 44 8.33 10.03 -7.05
C ILE A 44 9.76 9.55 -6.78
N ASP A 45 9.93 8.23 -6.71
CA ASP A 45 11.23 7.59 -6.49
C ASP A 45 11.60 6.64 -7.65
N ASP A 46 12.75 5.98 -7.54
CA ASP A 46 13.22 5.08 -8.59
C ASP A 46 12.39 3.79 -8.68
N TYR A 47 11.70 3.39 -7.61
CA TYR A 47 10.81 2.23 -7.62
C TYR A 47 9.54 2.46 -8.43
N ASP A 48 9.13 3.72 -8.65
CA ASP A 48 8.04 4.05 -9.58
C ASP A 48 8.40 3.74 -11.05
N ARG A 49 9.68 3.51 -11.34
CA ARG A 49 10.16 3.02 -12.65
C ARG A 49 10.21 1.51 -12.74
N ALA A 50 10.13 0.79 -11.61
CA ALA A 50 10.19 -0.67 -11.52
C ALA A 50 8.85 -1.35 -11.83
N ASN A 51 8.02 -0.71 -12.68
CA ASN A 51 6.71 -1.20 -13.10
C ASN A 51 5.77 -1.66 -11.97
N PRO A 52 5.47 -0.79 -10.99
CA PRO A 52 4.61 -1.14 -9.88
C PRO A 52 3.14 -1.35 -10.29
N LEU A 53 2.36 -2.00 -9.43
CA LEU A 53 0.92 -1.76 -9.39
C LEU A 53 0.60 -0.64 -8.41
N TYR A 54 -0.19 0.34 -8.87
CA TYR A 54 -0.76 1.36 -8.00
C TYR A 54 -2.19 0.95 -7.61
N VAL A 55 -2.46 0.92 -6.32
CA VAL A 55 -3.77 0.60 -5.73
C VAL A 55 -4.35 1.90 -5.20
N LEU A 56 -5.42 2.39 -5.81
CA LEU A 56 -6.01 3.71 -5.55
C LEU A 56 -7.41 3.58 -4.97
N SER A 57 -7.69 4.22 -3.84
CA SER A 57 -9.04 4.31 -3.27
C SER A 57 -9.71 5.59 -3.73
N TYR A 58 -10.87 5.46 -4.38
CA TYR A 58 -11.74 6.55 -4.79
C TYR A 58 -13.04 6.53 -3.99
N SER A 59 -13.54 7.71 -3.64
CA SER A 59 -14.90 7.90 -3.10
C SER A 59 -15.97 7.69 -4.17
N GLU A 60 -17.23 7.63 -3.77
CA GLU A 60 -18.37 7.50 -4.69
C GLU A 60 -18.48 8.68 -5.67
N VAL A 61 -18.02 9.87 -5.25
CA VAL A 61 -17.98 11.08 -6.10
C VAL A 61 -16.70 11.18 -6.93
N GLY A 62 -15.87 10.14 -6.97
CA GLY A 62 -14.66 10.08 -7.79
C GLY A 62 -13.45 10.83 -7.23
N ALA A 63 -13.47 11.22 -5.95
CA ALA A 63 -12.31 11.85 -5.32
C ALA A 63 -11.31 10.80 -4.82
N LEU A 64 -10.01 11.00 -5.11
CA LEU A 64 -8.95 10.12 -4.61
C LEU A 64 -8.82 10.29 -3.09
N ARG A 65 -9.05 9.21 -2.35
CA ARG A 65 -8.97 9.15 -0.88
C ARG A 65 -7.66 8.57 -0.38
N GLY A 66 -7.00 7.73 -1.16
CA GLY A 66 -5.80 7.04 -0.72
C GLY A 66 -5.09 6.29 -1.83
N ALA A 67 -3.84 5.95 -1.59
CA ALA A 67 -3.01 5.20 -2.52
C ALA A 67 -2.08 4.23 -1.77
N LEU A 68 -1.68 3.18 -2.47
CA LEU A 68 -0.64 2.23 -2.08
C LEU A 68 0.07 1.75 -3.35
N ARG A 69 1.34 1.41 -3.23
CA ARG A 69 2.15 0.81 -4.30
C ARG A 69 2.48 -0.63 -3.97
N LEU A 70 2.46 -1.50 -4.97
CA LEU A 70 2.90 -2.89 -4.89
C LEU A 70 4.00 -3.20 -5.90
N LEU A 71 5.02 -3.94 -5.46
CA LEU A 71 6.13 -4.40 -6.29
C LEU A 71 6.48 -5.88 -6.01
N PRO A 72 6.78 -6.70 -7.01
CA PRO A 72 7.31 -8.04 -6.78
C PRO A 72 8.65 -8.00 -6.07
N THR A 73 8.84 -8.84 -5.04
CA THR A 73 10.09 -8.85 -4.29
C THR A 73 11.29 -9.43 -5.08
N LEU A 74 11.03 -10.13 -6.19
CA LEU A 74 12.08 -10.55 -7.14
C LEU A 74 12.83 -9.35 -7.77
N GLY A 75 12.19 -8.20 -7.86
CA GLY A 75 12.76 -6.96 -8.40
C GLY A 75 13.16 -5.95 -7.32
N PRO A 76 13.59 -4.75 -7.74
CA PRO A 76 13.90 -3.67 -6.82
C PRO A 76 12.72 -3.34 -5.91
N ASN A 77 12.96 -3.27 -4.60
CA ASN A 77 11.93 -2.98 -3.60
C ASN A 77 12.52 -2.26 -2.38
N MET A 78 11.68 -1.54 -1.65
CA MET A 78 12.18 -0.70 -0.55
C MET A 78 12.72 -1.50 0.64
N LEU A 79 12.11 -2.64 0.96
CA LEU A 79 12.52 -3.44 2.11
C LEU A 79 13.96 -3.94 1.95
N ASP A 80 14.29 -4.52 0.80
CA ASP A 80 15.63 -5.06 0.54
C ASP A 80 16.67 -3.98 0.23
N ASP A 81 16.29 -2.93 -0.50
CA ASP A 81 17.26 -2.00 -1.08
C ASP A 81 17.40 -0.69 -0.25
N THR A 82 16.35 -0.23 0.43
CA THR A 82 16.37 1.01 1.27
C THR A 82 16.42 0.71 2.76
N PHE A 83 15.72 -0.33 3.22
CA PHE A 83 15.57 -0.64 4.65
C PHE A 83 16.02 -2.05 5.06
N PRO A 84 17.16 -2.58 4.54
CA PRO A 84 17.59 -3.95 4.84
C PRO A 84 17.83 -4.20 6.33
N GLN A 85 18.12 -3.16 7.12
CA GLN A 85 18.25 -3.26 8.57
C GLN A 85 16.97 -3.76 9.28
N LEU A 86 15.80 -3.63 8.63
CA LEU A 86 14.53 -4.13 9.16
C LEU A 86 14.32 -5.64 8.92
N LEU A 87 15.20 -6.30 8.16
CA LEU A 87 15.25 -7.75 8.02
C LEU A 87 16.01 -8.42 9.18
N GLY A 88 16.65 -7.64 10.06
CA GLY A 88 17.48 -8.15 11.15
C GLY A 88 18.67 -8.96 10.61
N ARG A 89 18.73 -10.25 10.96
CA ARG A 89 19.73 -11.19 10.43
C ARG A 89 19.21 -12.05 9.28
N GLY A 90 17.96 -11.83 8.86
CA GLY A 90 17.34 -12.56 7.76
C GLY A 90 17.93 -12.18 6.41
N PRO A 91 17.82 -13.06 5.40
CA PRO A 91 18.20 -12.73 4.04
C PRO A 91 17.21 -11.73 3.41
N GLN A 92 17.60 -11.16 2.27
CA GLN A 92 16.64 -10.47 1.40
C GLN A 92 15.48 -11.38 1.03
N ILE A 93 14.30 -10.80 0.88
CA ILE A 93 13.09 -11.55 0.53
C ILE A 93 12.97 -11.52 -0.98
N ARG A 94 13.23 -12.64 -1.67
CA ARG A 94 13.15 -12.71 -3.14
C ARG A 94 12.23 -13.86 -3.55
N SER A 95 10.97 -13.57 -3.86
CA SER A 95 9.99 -14.60 -4.21
C SER A 95 8.93 -14.08 -5.19
N ALA A 96 8.54 -14.93 -6.16
CA ALA A 96 7.44 -14.64 -7.07
C ALA A 96 6.08 -14.54 -6.35
N ALA A 97 5.95 -15.22 -5.20
CA ALA A 97 4.72 -15.28 -4.41
C ALA A 97 4.66 -14.21 -3.30
N ILE A 98 5.70 -13.40 -3.13
CA ILE A 98 5.76 -12.37 -2.10
C ILE A 98 5.97 -11.02 -2.76
N TRP A 99 5.08 -10.07 -2.47
CA TRP A 99 5.18 -8.71 -2.98
C TRP A 99 5.39 -7.73 -1.84
N GLU A 100 6.11 -6.65 -2.13
CA GLU A 100 6.32 -5.52 -1.25
C GLU A 100 5.18 -4.52 -1.43
N SER A 101 4.68 -3.97 -0.32
CA SER A 101 3.81 -2.79 -0.33
C SER A 101 4.51 -1.58 0.28
N SER A 102 4.43 -0.47 -0.45
CA SER A 102 5.01 0.82 -0.06
C SER A 102 4.02 1.95 -0.34
N ARG A 103 4.36 3.16 0.13
CA ARG A 103 3.61 4.40 -0.16
C ARG A 103 2.12 4.31 0.20
N PHE A 104 1.78 3.56 1.25
CA PHE A 104 0.44 3.58 1.83
C PHE A 104 0.17 4.98 2.40
N CYS A 105 -0.80 5.69 1.82
CA CYS A 105 -1.20 7.01 2.28
C CYS A 105 -2.70 7.24 2.08
N ILE A 106 -3.30 7.97 3.01
CA ILE A 106 -4.69 8.44 2.95
C ILE A 106 -4.67 9.97 2.90
N ASP A 107 -5.55 10.56 2.10
CA ASP A 107 -5.67 12.01 2.01
C ASP A 107 -6.15 12.57 3.36
N PRO A 108 -5.35 13.41 4.04
CA PRO A 108 -5.72 13.96 5.34
C PRO A 108 -6.98 14.83 5.27
N GLN A 109 -7.33 15.37 4.10
CA GLN A 109 -8.51 16.22 3.94
C GLN A 109 -9.83 15.45 4.05
N ILE A 110 -9.84 14.12 3.91
CA ILE A 110 -11.08 13.35 4.12
C ILE A 110 -11.45 13.25 5.62
N SER A 111 -10.54 13.65 6.51
CA SER A 111 -10.77 13.72 7.96
C SER A 111 -11.37 15.04 8.45
N GLN A 112 -11.66 15.99 7.55
CA GLN A 112 -12.17 17.31 7.96
C GLN A 112 -13.54 17.25 8.64
N ASP A 113 -14.31 16.18 8.41
CA ASP A 113 -15.45 15.84 9.26
C ASP A 113 -15.01 14.90 10.39
N ARG A 114 -14.83 15.47 11.59
CA ARG A 114 -14.36 14.78 12.81
C ARG A 114 -15.29 13.63 13.26
N GLY A 115 -16.52 13.55 12.76
CA GLY A 115 -17.45 12.45 13.01
C GLY A 115 -17.38 11.31 11.99
N SER A 116 -16.66 11.50 10.88
CA SER A 116 -16.65 10.56 9.76
C SER A 116 -15.51 9.53 9.89
N ASN A 117 -15.83 8.24 9.82
CA ASN A 117 -14.85 7.15 9.87
C ASN A 117 -14.09 6.98 8.52
N GLN A 118 -14.01 8.03 7.69
CA GLN A 118 -13.61 7.95 6.29
C GLN A 118 -12.15 7.55 6.10
N VAL A 119 -11.25 7.99 6.99
CA VAL A 119 -9.84 7.58 6.98
C VAL A 119 -9.72 6.07 7.20
N THR A 120 -10.41 5.55 8.21
CA THR A 120 -10.40 4.11 8.52
C THR A 120 -11.04 3.31 7.38
N ILE A 121 -12.14 3.81 6.79
CA ILE A 121 -12.81 3.16 5.66
C ILE A 121 -11.87 3.10 4.46
N ALA A 122 -11.25 4.22 4.07
CA ALA A 122 -10.34 4.26 2.93
C ALA A 122 -9.10 3.36 3.15
N ALA A 123 -8.56 3.34 4.37
CA ALA A 123 -7.49 2.43 4.75
C ALA A 123 -7.91 0.95 4.66
N ALA A 124 -9.09 0.62 5.19
CA ALA A 124 -9.61 -0.74 5.16
C ALA A 124 -9.92 -1.20 3.73
N GLU A 125 -10.49 -0.33 2.89
CA GLU A 125 -10.70 -0.60 1.47
C GLU A 125 -9.38 -0.89 0.75
N LEU A 126 -8.32 -0.10 0.99
CA LEU A 126 -7.01 -0.34 0.39
C LEU A 126 -6.46 -1.71 0.81
N MET A 127 -6.51 -2.03 2.10
CA MET A 127 -6.03 -3.33 2.62
C MET A 127 -6.85 -4.50 2.07
N CYS A 128 -8.18 -4.37 1.99
CA CYS A 128 -9.04 -5.38 1.36
C CYS A 128 -8.75 -5.51 -0.13
N GLY A 129 -8.49 -4.41 -0.84
CA GLY A 129 -8.12 -4.42 -2.25
C GLY A 129 -6.81 -5.13 -2.51
N VAL A 130 -5.82 -4.94 -1.63
CA VAL A 130 -4.56 -5.70 -1.66
C VAL A 130 -4.81 -7.19 -1.39
N GLY A 131 -5.69 -7.53 -0.43
CA GLY A 131 -6.07 -8.91 -0.15
C GLY A 131 -6.77 -9.60 -1.34
N GLU A 132 -7.75 -8.94 -1.95
CA GLU A 132 -8.44 -9.45 -3.16
C GLU A 132 -7.48 -9.64 -4.33
N LEU A 133 -6.61 -8.65 -4.57
CA LEU A 133 -5.55 -8.74 -5.57
C LEU A 133 -4.58 -9.89 -5.29
N GLY A 134 -4.16 -10.05 -4.03
CA GLY A 134 -3.22 -11.08 -3.63
C GLY A 134 -3.77 -12.48 -3.85
N ILE A 135 -5.03 -12.73 -3.46
CA ILE A 135 -5.73 -14.00 -3.70
C ILE A 135 -5.84 -14.27 -5.21
N ALA A 136 -6.31 -13.28 -5.97
CA ALA A 136 -6.47 -13.43 -7.43
C ALA A 136 -5.15 -13.66 -8.17
N SER A 137 -4.04 -13.18 -7.61
CA SER A 137 -2.69 -13.29 -8.18
C SER A 137 -1.90 -14.50 -7.64
N GLY A 138 -2.48 -15.28 -6.71
CA GLY A 138 -1.81 -16.42 -6.08
C GLY A 138 -0.63 -16.03 -5.20
N LEU A 139 -0.63 -14.83 -4.62
CA LEU A 139 0.40 -14.41 -3.67
C LEU A 139 0.24 -15.18 -2.36
N SER A 140 1.36 -15.56 -1.77
CA SER A 140 1.37 -16.12 -0.42
C SER A 140 1.48 -15.02 0.62
N HIS A 141 2.22 -13.94 0.35
CA HIS A 141 2.45 -12.88 1.33
C HIS A 141 2.56 -11.48 0.72
N ILE A 142 2.25 -10.48 1.54
CA ILE A 142 2.67 -9.10 1.35
C ILE A 142 3.61 -8.71 2.48
N VAL A 143 4.73 -8.09 2.14
CA VAL A 143 5.66 -7.48 3.11
C VAL A 143 5.60 -5.97 3.00
N THR A 144 5.72 -5.26 4.11
CA THR A 144 5.75 -3.79 4.11
C THR A 144 6.76 -3.26 5.10
N VAL A 145 7.29 -2.07 4.82
CA VAL A 145 7.95 -1.23 5.80
C VAL A 145 6.95 -0.18 6.27
N THR A 146 6.69 -0.15 7.56
CA THR A 146 5.76 0.79 8.21
C THR A 146 6.36 1.30 9.52
N ASP A 147 5.73 2.27 10.15
CA ASP A 147 6.01 2.59 11.55
C ASP A 147 5.14 1.77 12.53
N VAL A 148 5.57 1.71 13.79
CA VAL A 148 4.84 1.01 14.87
C VAL A 148 3.49 1.63 15.23
N PHE A 149 3.20 2.86 14.79
CA PHE A 149 1.90 3.50 15.00
C PHE A 149 0.88 2.99 13.98
N LEU A 150 1.24 3.00 12.69
CA LEU A 150 0.45 2.42 11.61
C LEU A 150 0.31 0.89 11.77
N GLU A 151 1.32 0.19 12.27
CA GLU A 151 1.20 -1.24 12.63
C GLU A 151 0.01 -1.49 13.59
N ARG A 152 -0.19 -0.63 14.59
CA ARG A 152 -1.33 -0.73 15.52
C ARG A 152 -2.67 -0.44 14.84
N MET A 153 -2.67 0.37 13.78
CA MET A 153 -3.85 0.60 12.96
C MET A 153 -4.19 -0.65 12.15
N PHE A 154 -3.21 -1.29 11.51
CA PHE A 154 -3.42 -2.55 10.77
C PHE A 154 -3.97 -3.66 11.67
N LYS A 155 -3.42 -3.80 12.90
CA LYS A 155 -3.95 -4.72 13.92
C LYS A 155 -5.43 -4.47 14.22
N ARG A 156 -5.83 -3.20 14.37
CA ARG A 156 -7.23 -2.82 14.62
C ARG A 156 -8.15 -3.08 13.41
N MET A 157 -7.61 -3.11 12.20
CA MET A 157 -8.35 -3.46 10.97
C MET A 157 -8.43 -4.97 10.71
N GLY A 158 -8.01 -5.82 11.68
CA GLY A 158 -8.05 -7.28 11.51
C GLY A 158 -6.88 -7.86 10.70
N CYS A 159 -5.84 -7.07 10.47
CA CYS A 159 -4.66 -7.44 9.69
C CYS A 159 -3.37 -7.28 10.52
N PRO A 160 -3.16 -8.13 11.56
CA PRO A 160 -2.11 -7.91 12.53
C PRO A 160 -0.69 -8.09 11.97
N GLY A 161 -0.54 -9.04 11.05
CA GLY A 161 0.75 -9.43 10.46
C GLY A 161 1.74 -9.97 11.48
N GLU A 162 2.90 -10.34 10.97
CA GLU A 162 4.04 -10.81 11.73
C GLU A 162 5.22 -9.88 11.49
N ARG A 163 5.83 -9.39 12.57
CA ARG A 163 7.06 -8.60 12.45
C ARG A 163 8.19 -9.50 11.97
N ILE A 164 8.94 -9.05 10.97
CA ILE A 164 10.09 -9.79 10.43
C ILE A 164 11.28 -9.71 11.40
N ALA A 165 11.48 -8.55 12.02
CA ALA A 165 12.49 -8.31 13.05
C ALA A 165 12.03 -7.21 14.02
N ASP A 166 12.86 -6.92 15.03
CA ASP A 166 12.60 -5.86 15.99
C ASP A 166 12.60 -4.47 15.34
N PRO A 167 11.68 -3.56 15.73
CA PRO A 167 11.64 -2.21 15.21
C PRO A 167 12.97 -1.47 15.36
N GLN A 168 13.31 -0.63 14.38
CA GLN A 168 14.52 0.19 14.36
C GLN A 168 14.16 1.68 14.29
N ARG A 169 15.01 2.55 14.83
CA ARG A 169 14.86 4.00 14.64
C ARG A 169 15.37 4.38 13.26
N ILE A 170 14.50 4.97 12.43
CA ILE A 170 14.86 5.52 11.11
C ILE A 170 14.32 6.95 11.05
N GLY A 171 15.21 7.94 10.93
CA GLY A 171 14.83 9.34 11.08
C GLY A 171 14.14 9.61 12.42
N SER A 172 12.94 10.18 12.36
CA SER A 172 12.11 10.50 13.53
C SER A 172 11.16 9.37 13.97
N VAL A 173 11.07 8.27 13.22
CA VAL A 173 10.07 7.22 13.46
C VAL A 173 10.69 5.92 13.98
N GLN A 174 9.86 5.10 14.64
CA GLN A 174 10.16 3.70 14.95
C GLN A 174 9.59 2.84 13.83
N ALA A 175 10.46 2.47 12.89
CA ALA A 175 10.11 1.70 11.70
C ALA A 175 10.19 0.18 11.98
N VAL A 176 9.37 -0.60 11.29
CA VAL A 176 9.28 -2.05 11.41
C VAL A 176 8.87 -2.65 10.07
N ALA A 177 9.43 -3.82 9.73
CA ALA A 177 8.96 -4.60 8.60
C ALA A 177 7.96 -5.66 9.06
N VAL A 178 6.82 -5.75 8.38
CA VAL A 178 5.71 -6.67 8.71
C VAL A 178 5.37 -7.51 7.49
N SER A 179 5.16 -8.80 7.70
CA SER A 179 4.68 -9.77 6.72
C SER A 179 3.21 -10.12 7.01
N TRP A 180 2.40 -10.24 5.97
CA TRP A 180 1.03 -10.72 6.04
C TRP A 180 0.85 -11.89 5.09
N GLU A 181 0.46 -13.04 5.63
CA GLU A 181 -0.03 -14.15 4.83
C GLU A 181 -1.34 -13.76 4.15
N ILE A 182 -1.43 -13.98 2.84
CA ILE A 182 -2.64 -13.74 2.06
C ILE A 182 -3.49 -15.00 2.04
N SER A 183 -4.67 -14.90 2.65
CA SER A 183 -5.65 -15.97 2.70
C SER A 183 -7.07 -15.41 2.64
N GLN A 184 -8.03 -16.27 2.28
CA GLN A 184 -9.44 -15.90 2.31
C GLN A 184 -9.88 -15.51 3.72
N ASP A 185 -9.42 -16.23 4.74
CA ASP A 185 -9.71 -15.94 6.16
C ASP A 185 -9.20 -14.56 6.59
N LEU A 186 -8.00 -14.15 6.15
CA LEU A 186 -7.50 -12.80 6.43
C LEU A 186 -8.40 -11.75 5.77
N LEU A 187 -8.75 -11.94 4.49
CA LEU A 187 -9.59 -11.01 3.76
C LEU A 187 -10.99 -10.89 4.39
N ASP A 188 -11.63 -12.00 4.73
CA ASP A 188 -12.96 -12.04 5.33
C ASP A 188 -12.96 -11.34 6.70
N ARG A 189 -11.90 -11.56 7.51
CA ARG A 189 -11.72 -10.84 8.78
C ARG A 189 -11.58 -9.33 8.57
N MET A 190 -10.75 -8.89 7.61
CA MET A 190 -10.61 -7.45 7.31
C MET A 190 -11.94 -6.84 6.87
N LYS A 191 -12.68 -7.52 5.98
CA LYS A 191 -14.00 -7.08 5.50
C LYS A 191 -15.02 -7.00 6.62
N ALA A 192 -15.06 -8.00 7.51
CA ALA A 192 -15.96 -8.02 8.66
C ALA A 192 -15.70 -6.85 9.61
N VAL A 193 -14.43 -6.58 9.95
CA VAL A 193 -14.05 -5.44 10.81
C VAL A 193 -14.43 -4.10 10.17
N ALA A 194 -14.29 -3.98 8.85
CA ALA A 194 -14.57 -2.77 8.11
C ALA A 194 -16.04 -2.60 7.68
N ALA A 195 -16.91 -3.58 7.99
CA ALA A 195 -18.28 -3.66 7.49
C ALA A 195 -18.38 -3.52 5.95
N ILE A 196 -17.39 -4.06 5.23
CA ILE A 196 -17.35 -4.07 3.77
C ILE A 196 -18.06 -5.32 3.26
N ALA A 197 -19.08 -5.13 2.42
CA ALA A 197 -19.76 -6.22 1.72
C ALA A 197 -19.26 -6.33 0.27
N GLY A 198 -19.02 -7.55 -0.19
CA GLY A 198 -18.65 -7.81 -1.59
C GLY A 198 -17.21 -7.42 -1.94
N SER A 199 -16.95 -7.21 -3.22
CA SER A 199 -15.66 -6.81 -3.78
C SER A 199 -15.46 -5.30 -3.62
N VAL A 200 -14.26 -4.87 -3.24
CA VAL A 200 -13.89 -3.44 -3.24
C VAL A 200 -13.31 -2.99 -4.58
N LEU A 201 -12.90 -3.92 -5.43
CA LEU A 201 -12.29 -3.63 -6.72
C LEU A 201 -13.34 -3.14 -7.74
N GLU A 202 -13.02 -2.05 -8.44
CA GLU A 202 -13.84 -1.47 -9.53
C GLU A 202 -14.08 -2.47 -10.67
N GLN A 203 -13.07 -3.29 -10.97
CA GLN A 203 -13.12 -4.32 -12.00
C GLN A 203 -12.56 -5.62 -11.42
N PRO A 204 -13.10 -6.79 -11.83
CA PRO A 204 -12.52 -8.07 -11.47
C PRO A 204 -11.05 -8.13 -11.89
N MET A 205 -10.23 -8.75 -11.05
CA MET A 205 -8.83 -8.98 -11.40
C MET A 205 -8.72 -9.88 -12.63
N THR A 206 -7.90 -9.46 -13.58
CA THR A 206 -7.52 -10.27 -14.74
C THR A 206 -6.02 -10.56 -14.64
N LEU A 207 -5.57 -11.67 -15.23
CA LEU A 207 -4.14 -11.96 -15.34
C LEU A 207 -3.36 -10.81 -16.02
N ALA A 208 -4.02 -10.07 -16.92
CA ALA A 208 -3.42 -8.93 -17.59
C ALA A 208 -3.28 -7.68 -16.69
N SER A 209 -4.19 -7.47 -15.73
CA SER A 209 -4.11 -6.37 -14.76
C SER A 209 -3.19 -6.69 -13.58
N ALA A 210 -3.06 -7.98 -13.22
CA ALA A 210 -2.19 -8.46 -12.14
C ALA A 210 -0.71 -8.58 -12.50
N ARG A 211 -0.34 -8.62 -13.79
CA ARG A 211 1.06 -8.75 -14.22
C ARG A 211 1.87 -7.49 -13.93
N ALA A 212 2.46 -7.38 -12.73
CA ALA A 212 3.68 -6.60 -12.57
C ALA A 212 4.77 -7.30 -13.40
N ALA A 213 5.40 -6.56 -14.33
CA ALA A 213 6.39 -7.12 -15.27
C ALA A 213 7.75 -7.32 -14.60
#